data_AF-A0A0F2NK14-F1
#
_entry.id   AF-A0A0F2NK14-F1
#
_cell.length_a   1.000
_cell.length_b   1.000
_cell.length_c   1.000
_cell.angle_alpha   90.00
_cell.angle_beta   90.00
_cell.angle_gamma   90.00
#
_symmetry.space_group_name_H-M   'P 1'
#
loop_
_entity.id
_entity.type
_entity.pdbx_description
1 polymer ?
#
loop_
_entity_poly.entity_id
_entity_poly.type
_entity_poly.pdbx_seq_one_letter_code
_entity_poly.pdbx_strand_id
1 'polypeptide(L)'
;MKKHIALSGVLMVFLLIFFWSEISFLEWKKPVIRLDGSLDDWGEKTFLADGQGDTAVDADLKAVFWGTGENDQKLYFMVERFSPENAGSKMTCRVYFDVNSNGSYEDAVDKYSEVVYSPGLDGEVEVSLYSVAGNHVNTYSGNLGESIREGGRRFEFALSMEDINVFPAQPVRFYISGAGSGADRLPDQGDVLWMPFPVVTKSRSLIAVGFLIWCAAIAFFYRHRIWLFYYIVAAVGFTYISILLLRGSFLEYQMENLVGLLIHYILNFMDIKTNVFDKAPGTILVLIEVDRSWTTIDIDIESSGLLEMCILLGLLLFYPGYSLFKRLVFSPVSVFIVFVINLIRIMVVITIIHLGGRDMIFLAHTLFGRIVFFILIVALYWHLLTKPTLKIVREYVSDG
;
A
#
# COMPACT_ATOMS: atom_id res chain seq x y z
N MET A 1 26.85 -19.96 -26.72
CA MET A 1 27.23 -20.85 -25.60
C MET A 1 28.06 -20.16 -24.49
N LYS A 2 29.29 -19.65 -24.71
CA LYS A 2 30.05 -18.89 -23.68
C LYS A 2 29.37 -17.59 -23.19
N LYS A 3 28.48 -17.02 -24.01
CA LYS A 3 27.83 -15.73 -23.76
C LYS A 3 26.77 -15.75 -22.64
N HIS A 4 26.04 -16.85 -22.42
CA HIS A 4 25.00 -16.91 -21.35
C HIS A 4 25.57 -16.79 -19.94
N ILE A 5 26.84 -17.18 -19.74
CA ILE A 5 27.55 -17.13 -18.46
C ILE A 5 27.93 -15.68 -18.09
N ALA A 6 28.19 -14.82 -19.07
CA ALA A 6 28.61 -13.45 -18.81
C ALA A 6 27.48 -12.57 -18.23
N LEU A 7 26.24 -12.75 -18.72
CA LEU A 7 25.10 -11.96 -18.22
C LEU A 7 24.64 -12.42 -16.84
N SER A 8 24.60 -13.74 -16.58
CA SER A 8 24.32 -14.24 -15.24
C SER A 8 25.44 -13.88 -14.27
N GLY A 9 26.71 -13.88 -14.72
CA GLY A 9 27.86 -13.47 -13.92
C GLY A 9 27.82 -11.99 -13.50
N VAL A 10 27.48 -11.07 -14.41
CA VAL A 10 27.37 -9.63 -14.09
C VAL A 10 26.20 -9.36 -13.15
N LEU A 11 25.05 -10.00 -13.38
CA LEU A 11 23.88 -9.89 -12.51
C LEU A 11 24.15 -10.51 -11.11
N MET A 12 24.89 -11.62 -11.07
CA MET A 12 25.29 -12.31 -9.83
C MET A 12 26.32 -11.50 -9.04
N VAL A 13 27.25 -10.80 -9.71
CA VAL A 13 28.17 -9.85 -9.07
C VAL A 13 27.42 -8.62 -8.56
N PHE A 14 26.46 -8.08 -9.31
CA PHE A 14 25.63 -6.95 -8.85
C PHE A 14 24.78 -7.32 -7.62
N LEU A 15 24.19 -8.52 -7.61
CA LEU A 15 23.45 -9.06 -6.47
C LEU A 15 24.36 -9.36 -5.28
N LEU A 16 25.55 -9.93 -5.51
CA LEU A 16 26.54 -10.16 -4.44
C LEU A 16 27.04 -8.83 -3.85
N ILE A 17 27.30 -7.81 -4.66
CA ILE A 17 27.62 -6.45 -4.18
C ILE A 17 26.43 -5.89 -3.38
N PHE A 18 25.19 -6.05 -3.84
CA PHE A 18 24.00 -5.63 -3.09
C PHE A 18 23.87 -6.35 -1.72
N PHE A 19 24.22 -7.64 -1.64
CA PHE A 19 24.18 -8.40 -0.38
C PHE A 19 25.37 -8.13 0.57
N TRP A 20 26.55 -7.76 0.05
CA TRP A 20 27.79 -7.59 0.83
C TRP A 20 28.25 -6.15 1.02
N SER A 21 27.72 -5.21 0.25
CA SER A 21 28.01 -3.80 0.45
C SER A 21 27.16 -3.28 1.61
N GLU A 22 27.79 -2.60 2.57
CA GLU A 22 27.11 -1.61 3.40
C GLU A 22 26.72 -0.37 2.57
N ILE A 23 26.35 -0.54 1.31
CA ILE A 23 25.64 0.52 0.60
C ILE A 23 24.22 0.48 1.16
N SER A 24 24.11 1.12 2.31
CA SER A 24 22.92 1.79 2.81
C SER A 24 22.47 2.79 1.75
N PHE A 25 21.93 2.29 0.63
CA PHE A 25 20.86 3.02 -0.04
C PHE A 25 19.83 3.18 1.07
N LEU A 26 19.78 4.41 1.61
CA LEU A 26 19.07 4.81 2.81
C LEU A 26 17.97 3.81 3.14
N GLU A 27 17.99 3.22 4.33
CA GLU A 27 16.77 2.68 4.92
C GLU A 27 15.78 3.85 4.96
N TRP A 28 15.07 4.07 3.86
CA TRP A 28 13.93 4.96 3.75
C TRP A 28 12.79 4.20 4.41
N LYS A 29 12.94 4.01 5.73
CA LYS A 29 11.84 3.63 6.58
C LYS A 29 10.78 4.69 6.37
N LYS A 30 9.58 4.30 5.96
CA LYS A 30 8.41 5.16 6.18
C LYS A 30 8.51 5.64 7.64
N PRO A 31 8.41 6.94 7.94
CA PRO A 31 8.59 7.42 9.29
C PRO A 31 7.68 6.62 10.21
N VAL A 32 8.30 5.95 11.19
CA VAL A 32 7.60 5.14 12.18
C VAL A 32 6.79 6.11 13.01
N ILE A 33 5.47 5.89 13.08
CA ILE A 33 4.61 6.71 13.93
C ILE A 33 5.03 6.45 15.38
N ARG A 34 5.35 7.51 16.11
CA ARG A 34 5.73 7.41 17.53
C ARG A 34 4.73 8.22 18.33
N LEU A 35 4.12 7.55 19.32
CA LEU A 35 3.30 8.23 20.32
C LEU A 35 4.20 8.92 21.34
N ASP A 36 4.69 10.11 21.00
CA ASP A 36 5.60 10.88 21.83
C ASP A 36 5.18 12.36 21.96
N GLY A 37 4.04 12.74 21.39
CA GLY A 37 3.54 14.11 21.37
C GLY A 37 4.28 15.02 20.38
N SER A 38 5.33 14.52 19.70
CA SER A 38 6.04 15.23 18.63
C SER A 38 5.37 14.95 17.30
N LEU A 39 4.41 15.82 16.93
CA LEU A 39 3.52 15.62 15.79
C LEU A 39 4.15 15.85 14.40
N ASP A 40 5.48 15.80 14.31
CA ASP A 40 6.25 16.03 13.09
C ASP A 40 6.24 14.82 12.13
N ASP A 41 6.03 13.61 12.67
CA ASP A 41 5.96 12.35 11.93
C ASP A 41 4.62 12.14 11.17
N TRP A 42 3.62 12.96 11.48
CA TRP A 42 2.30 12.96 10.85
C TRP A 42 2.24 13.68 9.51
N GLY A 43 3.23 14.53 9.21
CA GLY A 43 3.26 15.28 7.97
C GLY A 43 3.23 14.41 6.70
N GLU A 44 3.54 13.12 6.83
CA GLU A 44 3.60 12.13 5.75
C GLU A 44 2.47 11.09 5.76
N LYS A 45 1.41 11.30 6.55
CA LYS A 45 0.32 10.32 6.69
C LYS A 45 -0.93 10.72 5.91
N THR A 46 -1.75 9.71 5.60
CA THR A 46 -3.05 9.91 4.95
C THR A 46 -3.93 10.74 5.85
N PHE A 47 -4.60 11.75 5.28
CA PHE A 47 -5.48 12.62 6.03
C PHE A 47 -6.68 13.07 5.22
N LEU A 48 -7.71 13.48 5.94
CA LEU A 48 -8.88 14.14 5.41
C LEU A 48 -9.00 15.47 6.12
N ALA A 49 -9.23 16.55 5.36
CA ALA A 49 -9.38 17.90 5.90
C ALA A 49 -10.82 18.38 5.77
N ASP A 50 -11.16 19.34 6.62
CA ASP A 50 -12.47 19.96 6.71
C ASP A 50 -12.43 21.47 6.45
N GLY A 51 -13.60 22.05 6.17
CA GLY A 51 -13.82 23.48 6.09
C GLY A 51 -14.15 24.07 7.46
N GLN A 52 -13.70 25.30 7.72
CA GLN A 52 -13.98 25.98 8.98
C GLN A 52 -15.44 26.44 9.09
N GLY A 53 -16.02 26.35 10.30
CA GLY A 53 -17.21 27.10 10.70
C GLY A 53 -18.54 26.41 10.47
N ASP A 54 -18.56 25.08 10.38
CA ASP A 54 -19.76 24.27 10.42
C ASP A 54 -20.24 24.02 11.88
N THR A 55 -19.35 24.16 12.88
CA THR A 55 -19.68 24.00 14.32
C THR A 55 -19.07 25.06 15.26
N ALA A 56 -19.12 24.80 16.58
CA ALA A 56 -18.55 25.68 17.60
C ALA A 56 -17.02 25.72 17.53
N VAL A 57 -16.44 26.91 17.64
CA VAL A 57 -15.01 27.20 17.40
C VAL A 57 -14.04 26.27 18.16
N ASP A 58 -14.38 25.82 19.36
CA ASP A 58 -13.50 24.97 20.18
C ASP A 58 -13.55 23.47 19.83
N ALA A 59 -14.54 23.05 19.04
CA ALA A 59 -14.80 21.66 18.64
C ALA A 59 -14.75 21.43 17.11
N ASP A 60 -14.50 22.50 16.35
CA ASP A 60 -14.38 22.53 14.89
C ASP A 60 -13.13 21.76 14.44
N LEU A 61 -13.35 20.61 13.79
CA LEU A 61 -12.35 19.71 13.25
C LEU A 61 -11.74 20.36 12.01
N LYS A 62 -10.42 20.31 11.91
CA LYS A 62 -9.70 20.79 10.73
C LYS A 62 -9.20 19.64 9.88
N ALA A 63 -8.68 18.59 10.50
CA ALA A 63 -8.22 17.42 9.79
C ALA A 63 -8.12 16.19 10.70
N VAL A 64 -8.30 15.02 10.11
CA VAL A 64 -8.00 13.72 10.73
C VAL A 64 -6.96 13.00 9.88
N PHE A 65 -5.90 12.53 10.52
CA PHE A 65 -4.83 11.74 9.94
C PHE A 65 -4.92 10.34 10.49
N TRP A 66 -4.60 9.34 9.67
CA TRP A 66 -4.58 7.94 10.10
C TRP A 66 -3.45 7.16 9.43
N GLY A 67 -3.05 6.07 10.07
CA GLY A 67 -2.07 5.16 9.49
C GLY A 67 -1.74 3.99 10.41
N THR A 68 -0.86 3.12 9.93
CA THR A 68 -0.29 2.02 10.71
C THR A 68 1.22 2.01 10.59
N GLY A 69 1.88 1.71 11.71
CA GLY A 69 3.32 1.47 11.74
C GLY A 69 3.70 0.14 11.07
N GLU A 70 4.95 0.03 10.62
CA GLU A 70 5.48 -1.21 10.04
C GLU A 70 5.60 -2.29 11.14
N ASN A 71 4.92 -3.43 10.97
CA ASN A 71 4.82 -4.53 11.95
C ASN A 71 4.10 -4.16 13.25
N ASP A 72 3.29 -3.11 13.25
CA ASP A 72 2.53 -2.71 14.42
C ASP A 72 1.10 -3.25 14.37
N GLN A 73 0.60 -3.73 15.51
CA GLN A 73 -0.79 -4.18 15.68
C GLN A 73 -1.64 -3.04 16.23
N LYS A 74 -1.36 -1.81 15.77
CA LYS A 74 -2.01 -0.58 16.23
C LYS A 74 -2.48 0.26 15.05
N LEU A 75 -3.67 0.82 15.21
CA LEU A 75 -4.20 1.87 14.34
C LEU A 75 -3.85 3.21 14.98
N TYR A 76 -3.16 4.06 14.25
CA TYR A 76 -2.73 5.38 14.70
C TYR A 76 -3.63 6.45 14.11
N PHE A 77 -3.93 7.46 14.92
CA PHE A 77 -4.70 8.63 14.52
C PHE A 77 -4.05 9.91 15.04
N MET A 78 -4.16 10.99 14.27
CA MET A 78 -3.90 12.35 14.74
C MET A 78 -5.03 13.25 14.31
N VAL A 79 -5.48 14.11 15.21
CA VAL A 79 -6.60 15.01 14.99
C VAL A 79 -6.09 16.43 15.16
N GLU A 80 -6.44 17.28 14.19
CA GLU A 80 -6.21 18.71 14.22
C GLU A 80 -7.58 19.41 14.27
N ARG A 81 -7.73 20.36 15.20
CA ARG A 81 -8.87 21.29 15.23
C ARG A 81 -8.46 22.68 14.75
N PHE A 82 -9.44 23.48 14.36
CA PHE A 82 -9.22 24.91 14.14
C PHE A 82 -8.79 25.59 15.44
N SER A 83 -8.20 26.79 15.32
CA SER A 83 -7.69 27.53 16.47
C SER A 83 -8.81 27.78 17.49
N PRO A 84 -8.73 27.20 18.71
CA PRO A 84 -9.77 27.38 19.71
C PRO A 84 -9.78 28.83 20.21
N GLU A 85 -10.91 29.27 20.77
CA GLU A 85 -10.98 30.59 21.41
C GLU A 85 -10.06 30.67 22.63
N ASN A 86 -9.90 29.53 23.31
CA ASN A 86 -8.97 29.34 24.41
C ASN A 86 -8.09 28.12 24.14
N ALA A 87 -6.76 28.31 24.04
CA ALA A 87 -5.81 27.21 23.83
C ALA A 87 -5.87 26.12 24.91
N GLY A 88 -6.45 26.39 26.07
CA GLY A 88 -6.69 25.39 27.13
C GLY A 88 -8.07 24.70 27.07
N SER A 89 -8.90 25.00 26.07
CA SER A 89 -10.22 24.37 25.93
C SER A 89 -10.04 22.87 25.69
N LYS A 90 -10.77 22.06 26.46
CA LYS A 90 -10.79 20.61 26.27
C LYS A 90 -11.56 20.30 25.00
N MET A 91 -11.09 19.29 24.28
CA MET A 91 -11.80 18.73 23.14
C MET A 91 -12.21 17.31 23.47
N THR A 92 -13.43 16.95 23.11
CA THR A 92 -13.91 15.58 23.18
C THR A 92 -14.44 15.19 21.82
N CYS A 93 -13.93 14.10 21.28
CA CYS A 93 -14.40 13.53 20.03
C CYS A 93 -14.60 12.02 20.18
N ARG A 94 -15.34 11.44 19.24
CA ARG A 94 -15.60 10.02 19.15
C ARG A 94 -15.19 9.52 17.78
N VAL A 95 -14.46 8.43 17.75
CA VAL A 95 -14.17 7.70 16.51
C VAL A 95 -15.04 6.46 16.48
N TYR A 96 -15.85 6.32 15.44
CA TYR A 96 -16.71 5.17 15.24
C TYR A 96 -16.07 4.22 14.24
N PHE A 97 -16.05 2.94 14.57
CA PHE A 97 -15.47 1.87 13.76
C PHE A 97 -16.57 0.88 13.36
N ASP A 98 -16.86 0.83 12.07
CA ASP A 98 -17.61 -0.26 11.46
C ASP A 98 -16.59 -1.34 11.06
N VAL A 99 -16.56 -2.37 11.90
CA VAL A 99 -15.53 -3.43 11.87
C VAL A 99 -15.84 -4.44 10.78
N ASN A 100 -17.12 -4.68 10.48
CA ASN A 100 -17.52 -5.65 9.46
C ASN A 100 -17.67 -5.02 8.06
N SER A 101 -17.51 -3.70 7.95
CA SER A 101 -17.55 -2.90 6.73
C SER A 101 -18.89 -2.99 5.99
N ASN A 102 -20.01 -3.14 6.71
CA ASN A 102 -21.34 -3.23 6.11
C ASN A 102 -22.07 -1.89 5.99
N GLY A 103 -21.48 -0.79 6.50
CA GLY A 103 -22.06 0.55 6.50
C GLY A 103 -23.02 0.85 7.66
N SER A 104 -23.26 -0.11 8.54
CA SER A 104 -23.91 0.08 9.84
C SER A 104 -22.84 0.31 10.92
N TYR A 105 -23.16 1.14 11.91
CA TYR A 105 -22.31 1.36 13.08
C TYR A 105 -22.97 0.89 14.38
N GLU A 106 -24.05 0.11 14.23
CA GLU A 106 -24.90 -0.34 15.34
C GLU A 106 -24.72 -1.85 15.64
N ASP A 107 -23.86 -2.54 14.90
CA ASP A 107 -23.69 -3.98 15.10
C ASP A 107 -22.89 -4.28 16.36
N ALA A 108 -23.14 -5.46 16.95
CA ALA A 108 -22.43 -5.88 18.16
C ALA A 108 -20.89 -5.97 17.98
N VAL A 109 -20.44 -6.15 16.72
CA VAL A 109 -19.02 -6.20 16.36
C VAL A 109 -18.39 -4.82 16.28
N ASP A 110 -19.19 -3.77 16.06
CA ASP A 110 -18.69 -2.40 15.92
C ASP A 110 -18.24 -1.83 17.25
N LYS A 111 -17.42 -0.79 17.16
CA LYS A 111 -16.76 -0.16 18.31
C LYS A 111 -16.79 1.35 18.15
N TYR A 112 -16.70 2.07 19.26
CA TYR A 112 -16.39 3.49 19.22
C TYR A 112 -15.37 3.80 20.31
N SER A 113 -14.47 4.74 20.04
CA SER A 113 -13.61 5.33 21.07
C SER A 113 -14.11 6.72 21.42
N GLU A 114 -14.04 7.08 22.69
CA GLU A 114 -14.16 8.44 23.16
C GLU A 114 -12.77 8.97 23.50
N VAL A 115 -12.38 10.05 22.85
CA VAL A 115 -11.07 10.68 23.00
C VAL A 115 -11.26 12.02 23.67
N VAL A 116 -10.61 12.19 24.82
CA VAL A 116 -10.60 13.43 25.59
C VAL A 116 -9.20 14.02 25.52
N TYR A 117 -9.08 15.15 24.84
CA TYR A 117 -7.85 15.92 24.75
C TYR A 117 -7.90 17.13 25.68
N SER A 118 -6.93 17.19 26.58
CA SER A 118 -6.74 18.26 27.56
C SER A 118 -5.38 18.93 27.31
N PRO A 119 -5.33 20.05 26.57
CA PRO A 119 -4.07 20.71 26.21
C PRO A 119 -3.16 21.00 27.40
N GLY A 120 -3.71 21.45 28.53
CA GLY A 120 -2.98 21.57 29.81
C GLY A 120 -1.56 22.14 29.69
N LEU A 121 -0.67 21.70 30.58
CA LEU A 121 0.77 21.97 30.43
C LEU A 121 1.47 20.93 29.55
N ASP A 122 0.95 19.71 29.52
CA ASP A 122 1.63 18.54 28.96
C ASP A 122 0.85 17.88 27.79
N GLY A 123 -0.30 18.41 27.39
CA GLY A 123 -1.08 17.88 26.26
C GLY A 123 -1.61 16.46 26.50
N GLU A 124 -2.36 16.26 27.57
CA GLU A 124 -2.86 14.93 27.95
C GLU A 124 -3.99 14.48 27.03
N VAL A 125 -3.89 13.24 26.55
CA VAL A 125 -4.91 12.56 25.74
C VAL A 125 -5.32 11.29 26.46
N GLU A 126 -6.62 11.13 26.65
CA GLU A 126 -7.23 9.89 27.15
C GLU A 126 -8.15 9.32 26.08
N VAL A 127 -8.01 8.04 25.77
CA VAL A 127 -8.80 7.31 24.78
C VAL A 127 -9.45 6.12 25.45
N SER A 128 -10.77 6.17 25.60
CA SER A 128 -11.57 5.08 26.14
C SER A 128 -12.32 4.38 25.02
N LEU A 129 -12.08 3.08 24.84
CA LEU A 129 -12.71 2.25 23.81
C LEU A 129 -13.94 1.54 24.38
N TYR A 130 -15.02 1.53 23.62
CA TYR A 130 -16.30 0.94 23.99
C TYR A 130 -16.88 0.05 22.88
N SER A 131 -17.71 -0.91 23.29
CA SER A 131 -18.66 -1.55 22.38
C SER A 131 -19.84 -0.64 22.08
N VAL A 132 -20.57 -0.90 20.99
CA VAL A 132 -21.83 -0.19 20.68
C VAL A 132 -22.85 -0.28 21.84
N ALA A 133 -22.83 -1.38 22.61
CA ALA A 133 -23.67 -1.54 23.80
C ALA A 133 -23.24 -0.64 24.99
N GLY A 134 -22.18 0.15 24.84
CA GLY A 134 -21.62 1.03 25.87
C GLY A 134 -20.72 0.30 26.88
N ASN A 135 -20.35 -0.96 26.63
CA ASN A 135 -19.44 -1.67 27.51
C ASN A 135 -18.01 -1.18 27.27
N HIS A 136 -17.34 -0.77 28.34
CA HIS A 136 -15.92 -0.40 28.29
C HIS A 136 -15.05 -1.60 27.91
N VAL A 137 -14.09 -1.37 27.02
CA VAL A 137 -13.13 -2.37 26.53
C VAL A 137 -11.75 -2.09 27.10
N ASN A 138 -11.21 -0.89 26.88
CA ASN A 138 -9.89 -0.50 27.36
C ASN A 138 -9.74 1.03 27.40
N THR A 139 -8.75 1.54 28.14
CA THR A 139 -8.38 2.95 28.17
C THR A 139 -6.89 3.12 27.94
N TYR A 140 -6.53 4.05 27.06
CA TYR A 140 -5.17 4.47 26.76
C TYR A 140 -5.00 5.92 27.20
N SER A 141 -3.87 6.28 27.80
CA SER A 141 -3.59 7.68 28.10
C SER A 141 -2.11 8.01 27.97
N GLY A 142 -1.82 9.28 27.74
CA GLY A 142 -0.47 9.79 27.65
C GLY A 142 -0.42 11.28 27.31
N ASN A 143 0.80 11.83 27.37
CA ASN A 143 1.10 13.19 26.93
C ASN A 143 1.32 13.16 25.42
N LEU A 144 0.23 13.18 24.66
CA LEU A 144 0.19 12.87 23.23
C LEU A 144 -0.40 14.01 22.40
N GLY A 145 -0.45 15.23 22.94
CA GLY A 145 -0.95 16.38 22.22
C GLY A 145 -0.15 17.64 22.49
N GLU A 146 -0.48 18.69 21.76
CA GLU A 146 0.12 20.00 21.99
C GLU A 146 -0.26 20.53 23.37
N SER A 147 0.68 21.18 24.04
CA SER A 147 0.39 21.96 25.23
C SER A 147 -0.33 23.27 24.89
N ILE A 148 -0.83 23.97 25.92
CA ILE A 148 -1.33 25.36 25.78
C ILE A 148 -0.28 26.28 25.15
N ARG A 149 1.01 26.03 25.37
CA ARG A 149 2.11 26.85 24.82
C ARG A 149 2.32 26.66 23.33
N GLU A 150 1.93 25.51 22.80
CA GLU A 150 2.03 25.14 21.38
C GLU A 150 0.75 25.46 20.60
N GLY A 151 -0.29 25.92 21.31
CA GLY A 151 -1.56 26.38 20.75
C GLY A 151 -2.72 25.41 20.98
N GLY A 152 -2.45 24.20 21.47
CA GLY A 152 -3.47 23.24 21.87
C GLY A 152 -4.38 22.77 20.74
N ARG A 153 -3.86 22.61 19.52
CA ARG A 153 -4.67 22.35 18.31
C ARG A 153 -4.61 20.91 17.83
N ARG A 154 -3.55 20.18 18.18
CA ARG A 154 -3.30 18.86 17.61
C ARG A 154 -3.01 17.83 18.71
N PHE A 155 -3.45 16.60 18.47
CA PHE A 155 -3.15 15.47 19.34
C PHE A 155 -3.18 14.15 18.57
N GLU A 156 -2.43 13.17 19.06
CA GLU A 156 -2.33 11.83 18.49
C GLU A 156 -2.76 10.76 19.49
N PHE A 157 -3.13 9.59 18.98
CA PHE A 157 -3.39 8.41 19.79
C PHE A 157 -3.29 7.15 18.93
N ALA A 158 -3.28 5.99 19.59
CA ALA A 158 -3.41 4.72 18.90
C ALA A 158 -4.34 3.77 19.63
N LEU A 159 -4.92 2.85 18.87
CA LEU A 159 -5.77 1.78 19.36
C LEU A 159 -5.19 0.44 18.92
N SER A 160 -5.22 -0.56 19.82
CA SER A 160 -4.86 -1.94 19.47
C SER A 160 -5.86 -2.51 18.46
N MET A 161 -5.36 -3.14 17.40
CA MET A 161 -6.19 -3.90 16.46
C MET A 161 -6.92 -5.05 17.16
N GLU A 162 -6.27 -5.68 18.14
CA GLU A 162 -6.86 -6.75 18.95
C GLU A 162 -8.09 -6.24 19.72
N ASP A 163 -7.98 -5.07 20.36
CA ASP A 163 -9.08 -4.49 21.16
C ASP A 163 -10.28 -4.08 20.29
N ILE A 164 -10.03 -3.64 19.05
CA ILE A 164 -11.09 -3.31 18.08
C ILE A 164 -11.67 -4.58 17.44
N ASN A 165 -11.00 -5.74 17.56
CA ASN A 165 -11.27 -6.98 16.82
C ASN A 165 -11.09 -6.85 15.30
N VAL A 166 -10.02 -6.15 14.89
CA VAL A 166 -9.61 -6.01 13.51
C VAL A 166 -8.36 -6.85 13.28
N PHE A 167 -8.25 -7.54 12.15
CA PHE A 167 -7.00 -8.19 11.75
C PHE A 167 -6.27 -7.37 10.66
N PRO A 168 -4.95 -7.51 10.53
CA PRO A 168 -4.22 -6.88 9.44
C PRO A 168 -4.77 -7.29 8.06
N ALA A 169 -4.87 -6.32 7.16
CA ALA A 169 -5.49 -6.35 5.83
C ALA A 169 -7.03 -6.43 5.81
N GLN A 170 -7.71 -6.31 6.96
CA GLN A 170 -9.16 -6.19 7.00
C GLN A 170 -9.60 -4.77 6.63
N PRO A 171 -10.59 -4.59 5.73
CA PRO A 171 -11.24 -3.30 5.55
C PRO A 171 -11.99 -2.88 6.82
N VAL A 172 -11.72 -1.67 7.28
CA VAL A 172 -12.40 -0.99 8.38
C VAL A 172 -12.95 0.32 7.88
N ARG A 173 -14.20 0.63 8.23
CA ARG A 173 -14.78 1.94 7.98
C ARG A 173 -14.76 2.76 9.25
N PHE A 174 -14.43 4.04 9.15
CA PHE A 174 -14.49 4.93 10.30
C PHE A 174 -14.90 6.35 9.94
N TYR A 175 -15.45 7.05 10.91
CA TYR A 175 -15.59 8.51 10.89
C TYR A 175 -15.31 9.04 12.28
N ILE A 176 -14.93 10.32 12.36
CA ILE A 176 -14.75 11.02 13.63
C ILE A 176 -15.85 12.06 13.79
N SER A 177 -16.29 12.28 15.02
CA SER A 177 -17.24 13.35 15.34
C SER A 177 -16.92 13.98 16.68
N GLY A 178 -17.15 15.29 16.85
CA GLY A 178 -17.10 15.93 18.16
C GLY A 178 -18.14 15.35 19.13
N ALA A 179 -17.98 15.58 20.42
CA ALA A 179 -18.98 15.21 21.42
C ALA A 179 -20.01 16.33 21.60
N GLY A 180 -21.30 16.04 21.37
CA GLY A 180 -22.41 16.96 21.65
C GLY A 180 -23.48 17.01 20.56
N SER A 181 -24.54 17.78 20.79
CA SER A 181 -25.59 18.04 19.78
C SER A 181 -25.11 19.11 18.79
N GLY A 182 -25.09 18.80 17.49
CA GLY A 182 -24.52 19.69 16.46
C GLY A 182 -22.99 19.65 16.43
N ALA A 183 -22.40 18.55 16.89
CA ALA A 183 -20.97 18.33 16.82
C ALA A 183 -20.51 18.06 15.40
N ASP A 184 -19.29 18.49 15.13
CA ASP A 184 -18.64 18.35 13.84
C ASP A 184 -18.47 16.87 13.52
N ARG A 185 -18.49 16.53 12.24
CA ARG A 185 -18.29 15.17 11.77
C ARG A 185 -17.43 15.20 10.51
N LEU A 186 -16.31 14.48 10.57
CA LEU A 186 -15.39 14.33 9.44
C LEU A 186 -15.32 12.86 8.99
N PRO A 187 -15.72 12.54 7.74
CA PRO A 187 -16.34 13.42 6.74
C PRO A 187 -17.78 13.84 7.10
N ASP A 188 -18.19 15.04 6.64
CA ASP A 188 -19.56 15.56 6.77
C ASP A 188 -20.61 14.54 6.37
N GLN A 189 -20.33 13.79 5.29
CA GLN A 189 -21.18 12.76 4.72
C GLN A 189 -20.37 11.49 4.45
N GLY A 190 -20.99 10.33 4.66
CA GLY A 190 -20.34 9.04 4.45
C GLY A 190 -19.30 8.73 5.53
N ASP A 191 -18.29 7.94 5.19
CA ASP A 191 -17.22 7.53 6.09
C ASP A 191 -15.92 7.31 5.29
N VAL A 192 -14.83 7.03 6.00
CA VAL A 192 -13.54 6.65 5.43
C VAL A 192 -13.41 5.13 5.45
N LEU A 193 -13.23 4.52 4.28
CA LEU A 193 -12.84 3.13 4.16
C LEU A 193 -11.31 3.00 4.09
N TRP A 194 -10.74 2.19 4.98
CA TRP A 194 -9.30 1.97 5.12
C TRP A 194 -8.97 0.47 5.30
N MET A 195 -7.89 -0.01 4.68
CA MET A 195 -7.35 -1.37 4.87
C MET A 195 -5.94 -1.29 5.49
N PRO A 196 -5.78 -1.51 6.82
CA PRO A 196 -4.47 -1.55 7.49
C PRO A 196 -3.65 -2.74 6.97
N PHE A 197 -2.32 -2.66 6.79
CA PHE A 197 -1.54 -3.81 6.25
C PHE A 197 -0.64 -4.47 7.29
N PRO A 198 -0.47 -5.81 7.28
CA PRO A 198 0.60 -6.48 8.00
C PRO A 198 1.92 -6.28 7.26
N VAL A 199 3.02 -6.14 8.00
CA VAL A 199 4.37 -6.22 7.42
C VAL A 199 5.09 -7.47 7.93
N VAL A 200 5.92 -8.02 7.04
CA VAL A 200 6.76 -9.19 7.27
C VAL A 200 8.19 -8.69 7.47
N THR A 201 8.78 -8.99 8.61
CA THR A 201 10.18 -8.66 8.88
C THR A 201 11.11 -9.48 7.97
N LYS A 202 11.93 -8.77 7.19
CA LYS A 202 12.92 -9.39 6.30
C LYS A 202 14.17 -9.78 7.07
N SER A 203 14.42 -11.07 7.25
CA SER A 203 15.73 -11.55 7.67
C SER A 203 16.70 -11.55 6.48
N ARG A 204 17.58 -10.54 6.41
CA ARG A 204 18.57 -10.38 5.31
C ARG A 204 19.47 -11.61 5.16
N SER A 205 19.84 -12.26 6.27
CA SER A 205 20.64 -13.49 6.27
C SER A 205 19.92 -14.66 5.60
N LEU A 206 18.61 -14.77 5.81
CA LEU A 206 17.80 -15.84 5.20
C LEU A 206 17.68 -15.66 3.68
N ILE A 207 17.56 -14.41 3.20
CA ILE A 207 17.55 -14.10 1.76
C ILE A 207 18.90 -14.47 1.13
N ALA A 208 20.02 -14.13 1.79
CA ALA A 208 21.36 -14.44 1.29
C ALA A 208 21.60 -15.97 1.21
N VAL A 209 21.18 -16.74 2.22
CA VAL A 209 21.26 -18.21 2.19
C VAL A 209 20.41 -18.77 1.04
N GLY A 210 19.18 -18.27 0.87
CA GLY A 210 18.31 -18.65 -0.25
C GLY A 210 18.93 -18.37 -1.62
N PHE A 211 19.60 -17.23 -1.77
CA PHE A 211 20.32 -16.85 -2.98
C PHE A 211 21.46 -17.82 -3.31
N LEU A 212 22.26 -18.21 -2.31
CA LEU A 212 23.36 -19.16 -2.48
C LEU A 212 22.86 -20.56 -2.90
N ILE A 213 21.79 -21.04 -2.27
CA ILE A 213 21.14 -22.31 -2.62
C ILE A 213 20.62 -22.26 -4.06
N TRP A 214 19.98 -21.16 -4.45
CA TRP A 214 19.49 -20.97 -5.82
C TRP A 214 20.61 -20.98 -6.86
N CYS A 215 21.72 -20.27 -6.60
CA CYS A 215 22.91 -20.29 -7.46
C CYS A 215 23.50 -21.70 -7.61
N ALA A 216 23.58 -22.46 -6.50
CA ALA A 216 24.05 -23.85 -6.53
C ALA A 216 23.14 -24.76 -7.37
N ALA A 217 21.82 -24.60 -7.25
CA ALA A 217 20.84 -25.35 -8.04
C ALA A 217 20.96 -25.04 -9.55
N ILE A 218 21.08 -23.76 -9.92
CA ILE A 218 21.31 -23.37 -11.32
C ILE A 218 22.59 -24.01 -11.87
N ALA A 219 23.69 -23.90 -11.12
CA ALA A 219 24.98 -24.45 -11.52
C ALA A 219 24.91 -25.98 -11.72
N PHE A 220 24.20 -26.68 -10.84
CA PHE A 220 23.95 -28.11 -10.95
C PHE A 220 23.20 -28.45 -12.24
N PHE A 221 22.02 -27.86 -12.48
CA PHE A 221 21.22 -28.17 -13.68
C PHE A 221 21.93 -27.80 -14.98
N TYR A 222 22.68 -26.69 -14.97
CA TYR A 222 23.49 -26.28 -16.11
C TYR A 222 24.60 -27.28 -16.40
N ARG A 223 25.33 -27.74 -15.37
CA ARG A 223 26.44 -28.69 -15.53
C ARG A 223 25.96 -30.06 -16.01
N HIS A 224 24.80 -30.52 -15.54
CA HIS A 224 24.18 -31.77 -15.96
C HIS A 224 23.41 -31.67 -17.29
N ARG A 225 23.41 -30.51 -17.95
CA ARG A 225 22.73 -30.25 -19.24
C ARG A 225 21.22 -30.52 -19.21
N ILE A 226 20.60 -30.33 -18.05
CA ILE A 226 19.15 -30.51 -17.87
C ILE A 226 18.45 -29.17 -18.15
N TRP A 227 18.31 -28.83 -19.44
CA TRP A 227 17.92 -27.48 -19.89
C TRP A 227 16.53 -27.02 -19.42
N LEU A 228 15.56 -27.92 -19.33
CA LEU A 228 14.19 -27.58 -18.90
C LEU A 228 14.18 -27.15 -17.43
N PHE A 229 14.74 -27.97 -16.55
CA PHE A 229 14.82 -27.68 -15.12
C PHE A 229 15.71 -26.47 -14.85
N TYR A 230 16.81 -26.31 -15.59
CA TYR A 230 17.62 -25.09 -15.56
C TYR A 230 16.76 -23.84 -15.82
N TYR A 231 15.95 -23.84 -16.89
CA TYR A 231 15.14 -22.68 -17.25
C TYR A 231 14.11 -22.35 -16.16
N ILE A 232 13.35 -23.36 -15.70
CA ILE A 232 12.29 -23.18 -14.71
C ILE A 232 12.89 -22.66 -13.38
N VAL A 233 13.92 -23.32 -12.86
CA VAL A 233 14.53 -22.94 -11.57
C VAL A 233 15.20 -21.57 -11.66
N ALA A 234 15.83 -21.24 -12.79
CA ALA A 234 16.45 -19.95 -12.98
C ALA A 234 15.41 -18.83 -13.07
N ALA A 235 14.36 -18.97 -13.87
CA ALA A 235 13.33 -17.95 -14.03
C ALA A 235 12.53 -17.74 -12.73
N VAL A 236 12.06 -18.82 -12.09
CA VAL A 236 11.26 -18.76 -10.85
C VAL A 236 12.08 -18.22 -9.70
N GLY A 237 13.31 -18.74 -9.50
CA GLY A 237 14.14 -18.28 -8.40
C GLY A 237 14.63 -16.85 -8.58
N PHE A 238 14.96 -16.42 -9.82
CA PHE A 238 15.24 -15.01 -10.09
C PHE A 238 14.06 -14.13 -9.72
N THR A 239 12.84 -14.50 -10.13
CA THR A 239 11.62 -13.77 -9.80
C THR A 239 11.45 -13.63 -8.29
N TYR A 240 11.58 -14.72 -7.55
CA TYR A 240 11.41 -14.71 -6.09
C TYR A 240 12.46 -13.84 -5.40
N ILE A 241 13.73 -13.95 -5.80
CA ILE A 241 14.82 -13.13 -5.29
C ILE A 241 14.59 -11.66 -5.62
N SER A 242 14.18 -11.33 -6.86
CA SER A 242 13.86 -9.96 -7.27
C SER A 242 12.72 -9.38 -6.44
N ILE A 243 11.63 -10.10 -6.21
CA ILE A 243 10.51 -9.65 -5.36
C ILE A 243 10.99 -9.41 -3.92
N LEU A 244 11.77 -10.35 -3.36
CA LEU A 244 12.31 -10.21 -2.01
C LEU A 244 13.26 -9.02 -1.86
N LEU A 245 14.00 -8.65 -2.91
CA LEU A 245 14.89 -7.49 -2.91
C LEU A 245 14.14 -6.19 -3.13
N LEU A 246 13.15 -6.19 -4.01
CA LEU A 246 12.41 -4.99 -4.41
C LEU A 246 11.32 -4.59 -3.42
N ARG A 247 10.75 -5.54 -2.67
CA ARG A 247 9.81 -5.21 -1.59
C ARG A 247 10.48 -4.29 -0.55
N GLY A 248 9.79 -3.37 0.09
CA GLY A 248 10.34 -2.32 0.93
C GLY A 248 11.53 -1.53 0.35
N SER A 249 11.74 -1.54 -0.97
CA SER A 249 12.88 -0.84 -1.59
C SER A 249 12.47 0.52 -2.13
N PHE A 250 13.45 1.40 -2.35
CA PHE A 250 13.24 2.69 -3.02
C PHE A 250 12.54 2.54 -4.38
N LEU A 251 12.81 1.46 -5.12
CA LEU A 251 12.20 1.28 -6.43
C LEU A 251 10.70 0.98 -6.33
N GLU A 252 10.27 0.17 -5.37
CA GLU A 252 8.84 -0.08 -5.13
C GLU A 252 8.15 1.23 -4.76
N TYR A 253 8.68 1.96 -3.78
CA TYR A 253 8.16 3.27 -3.38
C TYR A 253 8.02 4.26 -4.55
N GLN A 254 9.04 4.35 -5.41
CA GLN A 254 8.99 5.22 -6.59
C GLN A 254 7.94 4.75 -7.61
N MET A 255 7.77 3.43 -7.77
CA MET A 255 6.74 2.87 -8.64
C MET A 255 5.34 3.11 -8.08
N GLU A 256 5.13 2.92 -6.79
CA GLU A 256 3.88 3.23 -6.09
C GLU A 256 3.51 4.71 -6.28
N ASN A 257 4.47 5.63 -6.04
CA ASN A 257 4.26 7.06 -6.25
C ASN A 257 3.94 7.40 -7.70
N LEU A 258 4.73 6.87 -8.64
CA LEU A 258 4.56 7.14 -10.07
C LEU A 258 3.19 6.67 -10.57
N VAL A 259 2.80 5.46 -10.18
CA VAL A 259 1.46 4.92 -10.51
C VAL A 259 0.39 5.80 -9.87
N GLY A 260 0.55 6.17 -8.59
CA GLY A 260 -0.36 7.05 -7.87
C GLY A 260 -0.64 8.37 -8.60
N LEU A 261 0.44 9.08 -8.95
CA LEU A 261 0.37 10.34 -9.67
C LEU A 261 -0.24 10.18 -11.06
N LEU A 262 0.21 9.19 -11.84
CA LEU A 262 -0.33 8.95 -13.18
C LEU A 262 -1.83 8.65 -13.14
N ILE A 263 -2.26 7.79 -12.23
CA ILE A 263 -3.67 7.46 -12.05
C ILE A 263 -4.47 8.70 -11.67
N HIS A 264 -3.99 9.52 -10.73
CA HIS A 264 -4.65 10.77 -10.39
C HIS A 264 -4.80 11.74 -11.57
N TYR A 265 -3.74 11.95 -12.35
CA TYR A 265 -3.82 12.81 -13.54
C TYR A 265 -4.81 12.27 -14.58
N ILE A 266 -4.82 10.95 -14.80
CA ILE A 266 -5.75 10.32 -15.75
C ILE A 266 -7.20 10.40 -15.24
N LEU A 267 -7.44 10.18 -13.94
CA LEU A 267 -8.76 10.23 -13.34
C LEU A 267 -9.32 11.65 -13.26
N ASN A 268 -8.48 12.63 -12.96
CA ASN A 268 -8.87 14.05 -13.00
C ASN A 268 -9.28 14.47 -14.41
N PHE A 269 -8.61 13.93 -15.44
CA PHE A 269 -9.04 14.11 -16.83
C PHE A 269 -10.43 13.50 -17.12
N MET A 270 -10.84 12.48 -16.37
CA MET A 270 -12.15 11.83 -16.46
C MET A 270 -13.20 12.43 -15.50
N ASP A 271 -12.92 13.57 -14.87
CA ASP A 271 -13.77 14.26 -13.88
C ASP A 271 -14.03 13.46 -12.58
N ILE A 272 -13.17 12.47 -12.29
CA ILE A 272 -13.22 11.70 -11.04
C ILE A 272 -12.36 12.41 -9.99
N LYS A 273 -13.00 13.01 -8.98
CA LYS A 273 -12.32 13.68 -7.88
C LYS A 273 -11.46 12.70 -7.09
N THR A 274 -10.16 12.94 -7.10
CA THR A 274 -9.17 12.17 -6.34
C THR A 274 -8.21 13.12 -5.66
N ASN A 275 -7.74 12.75 -4.48
CA ASN A 275 -6.67 13.45 -3.77
C ASN A 275 -5.47 12.51 -3.65
N VAL A 276 -4.29 13.01 -4.05
CA VAL A 276 -3.01 12.30 -3.90
C VAL A 276 -2.26 12.91 -2.74
N PHE A 277 -1.56 12.05 -2.00
CA PHE A 277 -0.72 12.48 -0.89
C PHE A 277 0.73 12.50 -1.34
N ASP A 278 1.28 13.71 -1.50
CA ASP A 278 2.69 13.94 -1.88
C ASP A 278 3.69 13.27 -0.91
N LYS A 279 3.23 12.90 0.28
CA LYS A 279 4.06 12.35 1.36
C LYS A 279 3.63 10.96 1.84
N ALA A 280 2.53 10.41 1.34
CA ALA A 280 2.16 8.99 1.49
C ALA A 280 2.08 8.35 0.09
N PRO A 281 3.22 8.11 -0.57
CA PRO A 281 3.20 7.67 -1.96
C PRO A 281 2.65 6.26 -2.09
N GLY A 282 1.94 6.07 -3.20
CA GLY A 282 1.11 4.89 -3.44
C GLY A 282 -0.32 5.05 -2.93
N THR A 283 -0.59 5.94 -1.97
CA THR A 283 -1.94 6.14 -1.44
C THR A 283 -2.72 7.16 -2.27
N ILE A 284 -3.88 6.75 -2.77
CA ILE A 284 -4.85 7.61 -3.45
C ILE A 284 -6.16 7.59 -2.68
N LEU A 285 -6.70 8.76 -2.35
CA LEU A 285 -8.09 8.88 -1.92
C LEU A 285 -8.99 9.10 -3.13
N VAL A 286 -9.96 8.20 -3.31
CA VAL A 286 -10.97 8.28 -4.35
C VAL A 286 -12.31 8.62 -3.71
N LEU A 287 -12.93 9.72 -4.16
CA LEU A 287 -14.30 10.04 -3.79
C LEU A 287 -15.27 9.19 -4.61
N ILE A 288 -16.13 8.45 -3.94
CA ILE A 288 -17.17 7.65 -4.58
C ILE A 288 -18.43 8.51 -4.72
N GLU A 289 -18.92 8.67 -5.95
CA GLU A 289 -20.07 9.54 -6.23
C GLU A 289 -21.36 9.03 -5.60
N VAL A 290 -21.58 7.71 -5.65
CA VAL A 290 -22.83 7.07 -5.19
C VAL A 290 -23.09 7.30 -3.70
N ASP A 291 -22.07 7.12 -2.86
CA ASP A 291 -22.20 7.15 -1.40
C ASP A 291 -21.66 8.44 -0.76
N ARG A 292 -21.06 9.34 -1.56
CA ARG A 292 -20.28 10.51 -1.09
C ARG A 292 -19.23 10.17 -0.04
N SER A 293 -18.73 8.94 -0.05
CA SER A 293 -17.73 8.42 0.88
C SER A 293 -16.33 8.46 0.28
N TRP A 294 -15.32 8.60 1.13
CA TRP A 294 -13.92 8.53 0.72
C TRP A 294 -13.40 7.11 0.87
N THR A 295 -12.82 6.58 -0.20
CA THR A 295 -12.15 5.27 -0.19
C THR A 295 -10.66 5.44 -0.38
N THR A 296 -9.89 4.88 0.55
CA THR A 296 -8.44 4.82 0.46
C THR A 296 -8.03 3.63 -0.39
N ILE A 297 -7.29 3.91 -1.47
CA ILE A 297 -6.67 2.90 -2.32
C ILE A 297 -5.17 3.05 -2.19
N ASP A 298 -4.54 2.10 -1.51
CA ASP A 298 -3.10 1.98 -1.43
C ASP A 298 -2.59 1.12 -2.59
N ILE A 299 -1.69 1.68 -3.38
CA ILE A 299 -0.95 0.98 -4.43
C ILE A 299 0.25 0.31 -3.77
N ASP A 300 0.28 -1.00 -3.86
CA ASP A 300 1.35 -1.86 -3.33
C ASP A 300 2.18 -2.50 -4.46
N ILE A 301 3.03 -3.48 -4.13
CA ILE A 301 3.82 -4.22 -5.13
C ILE A 301 2.98 -4.95 -6.19
N GLU A 302 1.78 -5.44 -5.82
CA GLU A 302 0.86 -6.11 -6.76
C GLU A 302 0.17 -5.08 -7.64
N SER A 303 -0.30 -3.99 -7.05
CA SER A 303 -1.05 -2.96 -7.75
C SER A 303 -0.17 -1.98 -8.51
N SER A 304 1.12 -1.86 -8.21
CA SER A 304 2.11 -1.12 -9.02
C SER A 304 2.56 -1.89 -10.27
N GLY A 305 2.25 -3.19 -10.35
CA GLY A 305 2.65 -4.08 -11.43
C GLY A 305 4.11 -4.56 -11.32
N LEU A 306 4.79 -4.24 -10.22
CA LEU A 306 6.20 -4.58 -10.01
C LEU A 306 6.40 -6.10 -9.91
N LEU A 307 5.45 -6.80 -9.31
CA LEU A 307 5.44 -8.25 -9.22
C LEU A 307 5.47 -8.88 -10.63
N GLU A 308 4.60 -8.46 -11.53
CA GLU A 308 4.51 -9.03 -12.88
C GLU A 308 5.65 -8.61 -13.80
N MET A 309 6.19 -7.40 -13.60
CA MET A 309 7.44 -6.98 -14.23
C MET A 309 8.59 -7.94 -13.85
N CYS A 310 8.69 -8.34 -12.58
CA CYS A 310 9.69 -9.31 -12.12
C CYS A 310 9.49 -10.70 -12.72
N ILE A 311 8.25 -11.21 -12.76
CA ILE A 311 7.91 -12.50 -13.38
C ILE A 311 8.34 -12.49 -14.86
N LEU A 312 7.94 -11.46 -15.62
CA LEU A 312 8.25 -11.38 -17.04
C LEU A 312 9.74 -11.24 -17.30
N LEU A 313 10.45 -10.45 -16.50
CA LEU A 313 11.91 -10.35 -16.59
C LEU A 313 12.59 -11.69 -16.32
N GLY A 314 12.16 -12.43 -15.29
CA GLY A 314 12.67 -13.76 -14.99
C GLY A 314 12.48 -14.73 -16.15
N LEU A 315 11.27 -14.76 -16.73
CA LEU A 315 10.99 -15.60 -17.89
C LEU A 315 11.84 -15.23 -19.10
N LEU A 316 12.02 -13.94 -19.39
CA LEU A 316 12.65 -13.45 -20.63
C LEU A 316 14.18 -13.48 -20.57
N LEU A 317 14.78 -13.17 -19.41
CA LEU A 317 16.24 -13.22 -19.22
C LEU A 317 16.79 -14.64 -19.39
N PHE A 318 16.06 -15.65 -18.92
CA PHE A 318 16.46 -17.05 -19.04
C PHE A 318 15.89 -17.75 -20.28
N TYR A 319 15.03 -17.09 -21.07
CA TYR A 319 14.33 -17.71 -22.21
C TYR A 319 15.32 -18.25 -23.27
N PRO A 320 15.37 -19.57 -23.51
CA PRO A 320 16.42 -20.18 -24.33
C PRO A 320 16.36 -19.78 -25.81
N GLY A 321 15.18 -19.47 -26.34
CA GLY A 321 14.97 -19.18 -27.77
C GLY A 321 15.53 -17.84 -28.26
N TYR A 322 15.92 -16.94 -27.38
CA TYR A 322 16.45 -15.62 -27.74
C TYR A 322 17.97 -15.52 -27.58
N SER A 323 18.62 -14.81 -28.51
CA SER A 323 20.00 -14.37 -28.35
C SER A 323 20.08 -13.29 -27.26
N LEU A 324 21.24 -13.14 -26.61
CA LEU A 324 21.41 -12.15 -25.54
C LEU A 324 21.00 -10.74 -25.93
N PHE A 325 21.34 -10.32 -27.16
CA PHE A 325 20.98 -8.99 -27.65
C PHE A 325 19.46 -8.82 -27.73
N LYS A 326 18.75 -9.82 -28.26
CA LYS A 326 17.29 -9.82 -28.28
C LYS A 326 16.74 -9.74 -26.86
N ARG A 327 17.26 -10.54 -25.92
CA ARG A 327 16.81 -10.50 -24.52
C ARG A 327 16.96 -9.09 -23.91
N LEU A 328 18.12 -8.46 -24.08
CA LEU A 328 18.37 -7.12 -23.53
C LEU A 328 17.51 -6.02 -24.15
N VAL A 329 17.13 -6.13 -25.43
CA VAL A 329 16.24 -5.15 -26.06
C VAL A 329 14.78 -5.41 -25.71
N PHE A 330 14.34 -6.67 -25.70
CA PHE A 330 12.95 -7.01 -25.40
C PHE A 330 12.60 -6.85 -23.91
N SER A 331 13.55 -7.06 -22.98
CA SER A 331 13.32 -6.89 -21.53
C SER A 331 12.71 -5.53 -21.16
N PRO A 332 13.35 -4.37 -21.44
CA PRO A 332 12.82 -3.06 -21.05
C PRO A 332 11.50 -2.72 -21.73
N VAL A 333 11.33 -3.11 -23.01
CA VAL A 333 10.06 -2.91 -23.73
C VAL A 333 8.94 -3.70 -23.07
N SER A 334 9.21 -4.94 -22.67
CA SER A 334 8.24 -5.81 -22.03
C SER A 334 7.84 -5.28 -20.65
N VAL A 335 8.81 -4.80 -19.86
CA VAL A 335 8.58 -4.14 -18.58
C VAL A 335 7.65 -2.93 -18.75
N PHE A 336 7.94 -2.07 -19.74
CA PHE A 336 7.09 -0.91 -20.04
C PHE A 336 5.66 -1.31 -20.43
N ILE A 337 5.49 -2.34 -21.26
CA ILE A 337 4.15 -2.81 -21.64
C ILE A 337 3.38 -3.35 -20.43
N VAL A 338 4.03 -4.13 -19.55
CA VAL A 338 3.39 -4.63 -18.31
C VAL A 338 2.97 -3.47 -17.42
N PHE A 339 3.81 -2.45 -17.28
CA PHE A 339 3.47 -1.24 -16.55
C PHE A 339 2.20 -0.57 -17.09
N VAL A 340 2.08 -0.41 -18.41
CA VAL A 340 0.86 0.16 -19.03
C VAL A 340 -0.36 -0.74 -18.82
N ILE A 341 -0.22 -2.06 -18.96
CA ILE A 341 -1.32 -3.02 -18.71
C ILE A 341 -1.81 -2.89 -17.26
N ASN A 342 -0.89 -2.72 -16.32
CA ASN A 342 -1.23 -2.55 -14.92
C ASN A 342 -1.92 -1.20 -14.63
N LEU A 343 -1.51 -0.10 -15.28
CA LEU A 343 -2.24 1.17 -15.21
C LEU A 343 -3.69 1.00 -15.68
N ILE A 344 -3.91 0.31 -16.80
CA ILE A 344 -5.26 0.02 -17.32
C ILE A 344 -6.07 -0.78 -16.31
N ARG A 345 -5.47 -1.79 -15.66
CA ARG A 345 -6.12 -2.57 -14.60
C ARG A 345 -6.63 -1.67 -13.48
N ILE A 346 -5.78 -0.81 -12.91
CA ILE A 346 -6.18 0.07 -11.80
C ILE A 346 -7.27 1.05 -12.25
N MET A 347 -7.14 1.61 -13.46
CA MET A 347 -8.16 2.51 -14.02
C MET A 347 -9.54 1.83 -14.10
N VAL A 348 -9.59 0.57 -14.55
CA VAL A 348 -10.84 -0.21 -14.58
C VAL A 348 -11.40 -0.40 -13.18
N VAL A 349 -10.56 -0.77 -12.21
CA VAL A 349 -10.97 -0.96 -10.81
C VAL A 349 -11.59 0.31 -10.25
N ILE A 350 -10.89 1.45 -10.38
CA ILE A 350 -11.36 2.73 -9.84
C ILE A 350 -12.64 3.20 -10.53
N THR A 351 -12.74 3.05 -11.85
CA THR A 351 -13.95 3.42 -12.60
C THR A 351 -15.16 2.61 -12.15
N ILE A 352 -15.01 1.30 -11.93
CA ILE A 352 -16.09 0.44 -11.44
C ILE A 352 -16.50 0.83 -10.02
N ILE A 353 -15.54 1.13 -9.13
CA ILE A 353 -15.84 1.54 -7.75
C ILE A 353 -16.56 2.89 -7.74
N HIS A 354 -16.10 3.84 -8.56
CA HIS A 354 -16.70 5.17 -8.63
C HIS A 354 -18.16 5.13 -9.10
N LEU A 355 -18.46 4.31 -10.13
CA LEU A 355 -19.81 4.18 -10.70
C LEU A 355 -20.72 3.21 -9.92
N GLY A 356 -20.14 2.17 -9.33
CA GLY A 356 -20.86 1.05 -8.71
C GLY A 356 -20.97 1.11 -7.19
N GLY A 357 -20.34 2.08 -6.54
CA GLY A 357 -20.31 2.20 -5.09
C GLY A 357 -19.29 1.26 -4.42
N ARG A 358 -19.23 1.33 -3.08
CA ARG A 358 -18.23 0.60 -2.27
C ARG A 358 -18.40 -0.91 -2.28
N ASP A 359 -19.62 -1.41 -2.40
CA ASP A 359 -19.90 -2.84 -2.40
C ASP A 359 -19.25 -3.55 -3.60
N MET A 360 -18.93 -2.78 -4.64
CA MET A 360 -18.25 -3.26 -5.83
C MET A 360 -16.73 -3.34 -5.69
N ILE A 361 -16.11 -2.86 -4.60
CA ILE A 361 -14.65 -2.89 -4.41
C ILE A 361 -14.10 -4.31 -4.54
N PHE A 362 -14.74 -5.27 -3.86
CA PHE A 362 -14.32 -6.67 -3.94
C PHE A 362 -14.43 -7.19 -5.37
N LEU A 363 -15.56 -6.96 -6.05
CA LEU A 363 -15.79 -7.46 -7.40
C LEU A 363 -14.90 -6.76 -8.45
N ALA A 364 -14.73 -5.45 -8.33
CA ALA A 364 -13.88 -4.63 -9.18
C ALA A 364 -12.44 -5.13 -9.14
N HIS A 365 -11.88 -5.30 -7.94
CA HIS A 365 -10.49 -5.72 -7.77
C HIS A 365 -10.28 -7.20 -8.07
N THR A 366 -11.11 -8.09 -7.52
CA THR A 366 -10.87 -9.55 -7.62
C THR A 366 -11.32 -10.16 -8.94
N LEU A 367 -12.34 -9.61 -9.59
CA LEU A 367 -12.87 -10.16 -10.83
C LEU A 367 -12.48 -9.31 -12.03
N PHE A 368 -12.97 -8.07 -12.12
CA PHE A 368 -12.86 -7.27 -13.35
C PHE A 368 -11.43 -6.84 -13.64
N GLY A 369 -10.74 -6.26 -12.65
CA GLY A 369 -9.34 -5.85 -12.79
C GLY A 369 -8.45 -7.03 -13.18
N ARG A 370 -8.65 -8.19 -12.53
CA ARG A 370 -7.87 -9.40 -12.83
C ARG A 370 -8.18 -9.98 -14.20
N ILE A 371 -9.44 -9.98 -14.67
CA ILE A 371 -9.79 -10.46 -16.01
C ILE A 371 -9.14 -9.59 -17.09
N VAL A 372 -9.25 -8.26 -16.99
CA VAL A 372 -8.65 -7.34 -17.97
C VAL A 372 -7.14 -7.52 -18.00
N PHE A 373 -6.52 -7.53 -16.82
CA PHE A 373 -5.09 -7.78 -16.69
C PHE A 373 -4.68 -9.12 -17.30
N PHE A 374 -5.41 -10.19 -17.00
CA PHE A 374 -5.14 -11.54 -17.49
C PHE A 374 -5.21 -11.63 -19.01
N ILE A 375 -6.23 -11.05 -19.64
CA ILE A 375 -6.35 -11.06 -21.10
C ILE A 375 -5.17 -10.34 -21.77
N LEU A 376 -4.82 -9.16 -21.27
CA LEU A 376 -3.74 -8.35 -21.83
C LEU A 376 -2.36 -9.00 -21.59
N ILE A 377 -2.10 -9.56 -20.41
CA ILE A 377 -0.83 -10.22 -20.12
C ILE A 377 -0.66 -11.53 -20.92
N VAL A 378 -1.75 -12.29 -21.12
CA VAL A 378 -1.74 -13.49 -21.97
C VAL A 378 -1.44 -13.12 -23.42
N ALA A 379 -2.02 -12.04 -23.94
CA ALA A 379 -1.72 -11.54 -25.28
C ALA A 379 -0.23 -11.14 -25.42
N LEU A 380 0.33 -10.49 -24.39
CA LEU A 380 1.75 -10.15 -24.32
C LEU A 380 2.64 -11.40 -24.32
N TYR A 381 2.34 -12.39 -23.47
CA TYR A 381 3.09 -13.63 -23.36
C TYR A 381 3.03 -14.45 -24.66
N TRP A 382 1.86 -14.46 -25.31
CA TRP A 382 1.71 -15.09 -26.61
C TRP A 382 2.67 -14.50 -27.65
N HIS A 383 2.77 -13.17 -27.70
CA HIS A 383 3.63 -12.49 -28.67
C HIS A 383 5.12 -12.65 -28.35
N LEU A 384 5.49 -12.56 -27.06
CA LEU A 384 6.88 -12.56 -26.63
C LEU A 384 7.50 -13.96 -26.48
N LEU A 385 6.72 -14.96 -26.10
CA LEU A 385 7.24 -16.30 -25.76
C LEU A 385 6.63 -17.38 -26.65
N THR A 386 5.30 -17.47 -26.72
CA THR A 386 4.64 -18.61 -27.37
C THR A 386 4.84 -18.65 -28.87
N LYS A 387 4.57 -17.54 -29.57
CA LYS A 387 4.71 -17.46 -31.03
C LYS A 387 6.16 -17.72 -31.51
N PRO A 388 7.21 -17.12 -30.89
CA PRO A 388 8.60 -17.48 -31.20
C PRO A 388 8.93 -18.96 -30.92
N THR A 389 8.45 -19.52 -29.80
CA THR A 389 8.68 -20.94 -29.46
C THR A 389 8.08 -21.86 -30.53
N LEU A 390 6.84 -21.60 -30.95
CA LEU A 390 6.17 -22.36 -32.00
C LEU A 390 6.90 -22.28 -33.34
N LYS A 391 7.46 -21.11 -33.68
CA LYS A 391 8.27 -20.96 -34.89
C LYS A 391 9.52 -21.83 -34.85
N ILE A 392 10.23 -21.83 -33.72
CA ILE A 392 11.42 -22.66 -33.52
C ILE A 392 11.07 -24.15 -33.63
N VAL A 393 10.00 -24.60 -32.96
CA VAL A 393 9.55 -26.00 -33.02
C VAL A 393 9.16 -26.40 -34.45
N ARG A 394 8.46 -25.52 -35.18
CA ARG A 394 8.08 -25.76 -36.57
C ARG A 394 9.30 -25.93 -37.49
N GLU A 395 10.32 -25.09 -37.33
CA GLU A 395 11.58 -25.19 -38.08
C GLU A 395 12.30 -26.53 -37.80
N TYR A 396 12.36 -26.96 -36.53
CA TYR A 396 12.93 -28.28 -36.19
C TYR A 396 12.17 -29.47 -36.78
N VAL A 397 10.85 -29.37 -36.92
CA VAL A 397 10.01 -30.44 -37.49
C VAL A 397 10.04 -30.43 -39.02
N SER A 398 10.27 -29.29 -39.67
CA SER A 398 10.37 -29.21 -41.13
C SER A 398 11.74 -29.58 -41.69
N ASP A 399 12.80 -29.46 -40.89
CA ASP A 399 14.19 -29.71 -41.29
C ASP A 399 14.67 -31.13 -40.95
N GLY A 400 13.87 -31.93 -40.24
CA GLY A 400 14.10 -33.35 -39.95
C GLY A 400 13.14 -34.24 -40.72
#